data_AF-A0A7X1U283-F1
#
_entry.id   AF-A0A7X1U283-F1
#
_cell.length_a   1.000
_cell.length_b   1.000
_cell.length_c   1.000
_cell.angle_alpha   90.00
_cell.angle_beta   90.00
_cell.angle_gamma   90.00
#
_symmetry.space_group_name_H-M   'P 1'
#
loop_
_entity.id
_entity.type
_entity.pdbx_description
1 polymer ?
#
loop_
_entity_poly.entity_id
_entity_poly.type
_entity_poly.pdbx_seq_one_letter_code
_entity_poly.pdbx_strand_id
1 'polypeptide(L)'
;MNLEEYLAVPYILVMESFEGPDGDWLRRASYPELPGCAVEGLGAVDIVSKLDELRVKCIMELLARDETIPVPRQPIQAVVPELNRQQLEFARWLVERGRITDQR
;
A
#
# COMPACT_ATOMS: atom_id res chain seq x y z
N MET A 1 -8.01 10.69 -12.41
CA MET A 1 -7.14 9.58 -12.01
C MET A 1 -7.99 8.33 -11.87
N ASN A 2 -7.46 7.16 -12.25
CA ASN A 2 -8.11 5.89 -11.97
C ASN A 2 -7.77 5.43 -10.53
N LEU A 3 -8.39 4.33 -10.06
CA LEU A 3 -8.14 3.82 -8.71
C LEU A 3 -6.66 3.48 -8.47
N GLU A 4 -5.99 2.86 -9.45
CA GLU A 4 -4.57 2.50 -9.34
C GLU A 4 -3.68 3.74 -9.15
N GLU A 5 -3.93 4.81 -9.89
CA GLU A 5 -3.23 6.09 -9.75
C GLU A 5 -3.45 6.72 -8.37
N TYR A 6 -4.67 6.66 -7.83
CA TYR A 6 -4.94 7.14 -6.46
C TYR A 6 -4.26 6.29 -5.39
N LEU A 7 -4.20 4.97 -5.57
CA LEU A 7 -3.53 4.06 -4.66
C LEU A 7 -1.99 4.20 -4.73
N ALA A 8 -1.46 4.71 -5.83
CA ALA A 8 -0.04 5.00 -6.00
C ALA A 8 0.40 6.36 -5.41
N VAL A 9 -0.54 7.18 -4.91
CA VAL A 9 -0.22 8.42 -4.19
C VAL A 9 0.51 8.07 -2.88
N PRO A 10 1.75 8.54 -2.67
CA PRO A 10 2.44 8.32 -1.41
C PRO A 10 1.86 9.26 -0.36
N TYR A 11 1.42 8.73 0.79
CA TYR A 11 0.97 9.51 1.94
C TYR A 11 2.00 9.43 3.09
N ILE A 12 2.10 10.47 3.92
CA ILE A 12 2.98 10.44 5.10
C ILE A 12 2.37 9.55 6.17
N LEU A 13 3.11 8.51 6.57
CA LEU A 13 2.78 7.74 7.76
C LEU A 13 3.28 8.48 9.00
N VAL A 14 2.37 8.79 9.92
CA VAL A 14 2.71 9.27 11.27
C VAL A 14 2.42 8.15 12.26
N MET A 15 3.37 7.87 13.15
CA MET A 15 3.21 6.91 14.22
C MET A 15 3.67 7.50 15.54
N GLU A 16 2.83 7.36 16.56
CA GLU A 16 3.12 7.77 17.93
C GLU A 16 2.86 6.61 18.89
N SER A 17 3.56 6.59 20.02
CA SER A 17 3.27 5.67 21.12
C SER A 17 2.61 6.46 22.25
N PHE A 18 1.57 5.88 22.84
CA PHE A 18 0.82 6.49 23.93
C PHE A 18 0.42 5.43 24.96
N GLU A 19 0.23 5.86 26.20
CA GLU A 19 -0.28 5.00 27.26
C GLU A 19 -1.79 4.85 27.09
N GLY A 20 -2.23 3.61 26.92
CA GLY A 20 -3.63 3.26 26.76
C GLY A 20 -4.39 3.27 28.09
N PRO A 21 -5.73 3.12 28.04
CA PRO A 21 -6.58 3.18 29.24
C PRO A 21 -6.23 2.16 30.32
N ASP A 22 -5.69 1.01 29.91
CA ASP A 22 -5.32 -0.10 30.79
C ASP A 22 -3.86 -0.03 31.27
N GLY A 23 -3.13 1.05 30.95
CA GLY A 23 -1.70 1.22 31.23
C GLY A 23 -0.78 0.56 30.20
N ASP A 24 -1.35 -0.11 29.20
CA ASP A 24 -0.59 -0.71 28.09
C ASP A 24 -0.07 0.36 27.13
N TRP A 25 1.17 0.18 26.65
CA TRP A 25 1.72 1.04 25.60
C TRP A 25 1.18 0.67 24.22
N LEU A 26 0.30 1.52 23.71
CA LEU A 26 -0.28 1.41 22.37
C LEU A 26 0.53 2.25 21.38
N ARG A 27 0.36 1.95 20.10
CA ARG A 27 0.72 2.85 19.01
C ARG A 27 -0.53 3.31 18.29
N ARG A 28 -0.52 4.56 17.87
CA ARG A 28 -1.45 5.11 16.90
C ARG A 28 -0.68 5.35 15.62
N ALA A 29 -1.20 4.85 14.50
CA ALA A 29 -0.67 5.17 13.18
C ALA A 29 -1.76 5.83 12.33
N SER A 30 -1.36 6.80 11.50
CA SER A 30 -2.29 7.53 10.65
C SER A 30 -1.66 7.99 9.34
N TYR A 31 -2.51 8.19 8.35
CA TYR A 31 -2.23 9.03 7.19
C TYR A 31 -3.00 10.34 7.40
N PRO A 32 -2.39 11.40 7.97
CA PRO A 32 -3.10 12.63 8.34
C PRO A 32 -3.67 13.39 7.13
N GLU A 33 -3.17 13.06 5.94
CA GLU A 33 -3.64 13.59 4.67
C GLU A 33 -4.96 12.95 4.23
N LEU A 34 -5.35 11.82 4.81
CA LEU A 34 -6.59 11.11 4.52
C LEU A 34 -7.58 11.24 5.69
N PRO A 35 -8.79 11.80 5.47
CA PRO A 35 -9.78 11.97 6.53
C PRO A 35 -10.13 10.64 7.22
N GLY A 36 -10.00 10.59 8.54
CA GLY A 36 -10.37 9.41 9.35
C GLY A 36 -9.44 8.20 9.18
N CYS A 37 -8.30 8.34 8.49
CA CYS A 37 -7.39 7.23 8.26
C CYS A 37 -6.39 7.10 9.42
N ALA A 38 -6.85 6.52 10.53
CA ALA A 38 -6.06 6.25 11.72
C ALA A 38 -6.46 4.93 12.38
N VAL A 39 -5.48 4.23 12.94
CA VAL A 39 -5.66 2.96 13.66
C VAL A 39 -4.79 2.92 14.90
N GLU A 40 -5.21 2.15 15.90
CA GLU A 40 -4.49 1.94 17.16
C GLU A 40 -4.24 0.44 17.40
N GLY A 41 -3.20 0.11 18.16
CA GLY A 41 -2.93 -1.27 18.57
C GLY A 41 -1.61 -1.45 19.32
N LEU A 42 -1.21 -2.69 19.55
CA LEU A 42 0.00 -3.03 20.31
C LEU A 42 1.27 -3.08 19.46
N GLY A 43 1.23 -3.76 18.32
CA GLY A 43 2.41 -4.03 17.48
C GLY A 43 2.57 -3.05 16.33
N ALA A 44 3.77 -2.48 16.15
CA ALA A 44 4.05 -1.51 15.09
C ALA A 44 3.81 -2.09 13.68
N VAL A 45 4.27 -3.32 13.43
CA VAL A 45 4.13 -3.97 12.11
C VAL A 45 2.67 -4.27 11.76
N ASP A 46 1.92 -4.83 12.73
CA ASP A 46 0.50 -5.16 12.52
C ASP A 46 -0.34 -3.91 12.27
N ILE A 47 -0.03 -2.82 12.98
CA ILE A 47 -0.72 -1.54 12.84
C ILE A 47 -0.45 -0.90 11.48
N VAL A 48 0.78 -0.95 10.98
CA VAL A 48 1.10 -0.43 9.64
C VAL A 48 0.31 -1.20 8.57
N SER A 49 0.20 -2.52 8.71
CA SER A 49 -0.57 -3.36 7.79
C SER A 49 -2.06 -2.99 7.81
N LYS A 50 -2.65 -2.86 9.00
CA LYS A 50 -4.04 -2.41 9.17
C LYS A 50 -4.29 -0.99 8.66
N LEU A 51 -3.30 -0.10 8.82
CA LEU A 51 -3.40 1.26 8.30
C LEU A 51 -3.42 1.28 6.77
N ASP A 52 -2.62 0.43 6.11
CA ASP A 52 -2.61 0.34 4.65
C ASP A 52 -3.93 -0.24 4.11
N GLU A 53 -4.49 -1.26 4.78
CA GLU A 53 -5.85 -1.75 4.47
C GLU A 53 -6.90 -0.64 4.61
N LEU A 54 -6.83 0.14 5.69
CA LEU A 54 -7.74 1.27 5.91
C LEU A 54 -7.56 2.36 4.85
N ARG A 55 -6.32 2.64 4.42
CA ARG A 55 -6.02 3.60 3.35
C ARG A 55 -6.75 3.24 2.05
N VAL A 56 -6.65 1.98 1.63
CA VAL A 56 -7.34 1.49 0.43
C VAL A 56 -8.85 1.70 0.56
N LYS A 57 -9.42 1.31 1.70
CA LYS A 57 -10.85 1.47 1.98
C LYS A 57 -11.29 2.94 1.94
N CYS A 58 -10.56 3.84 2.60
CA CYS A 58 -10.85 5.28 2.59
C CYS A 58 -10.86 5.85 1.17
N ILE A 59 -9.84 5.52 0.36
CA ILE A 59 -9.75 6.00 -1.03
C ILE A 59 -10.92 5.47 -1.87
N MET A 60 -11.26 4.19 -1.73
CA MET A 60 -12.40 3.60 -2.43
C MET A 60 -13.74 4.25 -2.02
N GLU A 61 -13.93 4.53 -0.74
CA GLU A 61 -15.14 5.20 -0.24
C GLU A 61 -15.26 6.64 -0.75
N LEU A 62 -14.16 7.41 -0.74
CA LEU A 62 -14.13 8.76 -1.31
C LEU A 62 -14.45 8.74 -2.80
N LEU A 63 -13.84 7.82 -3.55
CA LEU A 63 -14.08 7.65 -4.97
C LEU A 63 -15.54 7.28 -5.27
N ALA A 64 -16.12 6.37 -4.48
CA ALA A 64 -17.51 5.94 -4.64
C ALA A 64 -18.52 7.07 -4.35
N ARG A 65 -18.15 8.04 -3.53
CA ARG A 65 -18.97 9.22 -3.18
C ARG A 65 -18.70 10.44 -4.08
N ASP A 66 -17.80 10.31 -5.06
CA ASP A 66 -17.33 11.42 -5.89
C ASP A 66 -16.74 12.58 -5.04
N GLU A 67 -16.15 12.24 -3.89
CA GLU A 67 -15.48 13.19 -3.00
C GLU A 67 -14.02 13.41 -3.43
N THR A 68 -13.47 14.57 -3.09
CA THR A 68 -12.08 14.89 -3.46
C THR A 68 -11.09 14.04 -2.67
N ILE A 69 -10.33 13.20 -3.37
CA ILE A 69 -9.22 12.43 -2.80
C ILE A 69 -7.97 13.33 -2.74
N PRO A 70 -7.35 13.50 -1.56
CA PRO A 70 -6.12 14.29 -1.41
C PRO A 70 -4.95 13.71 -2.23
N VAL A 71 -4.30 14.53 -3.05
CA VAL A 71 -3.12 14.14 -3.84
C VAL A 71 -1.94 15.09 -3.54
N PRO A 72 -1.37 15.00 -2.32
CA PRO A 72 -0.30 15.90 -1.87
C PRO A 72 1.03 15.66 -2.57
N ARG A 73 1.22 14.47 -3.16
CA ARG A 73 2.40 14.06 -3.91
C ARG A 73 1.95 13.37 -5.19
N GLN A 74 2.78 13.47 -6.22
CA GLN A 74 2.51 12.76 -7.46
C GLN A 74 2.50 11.24 -7.20
N PRO A 75 1.55 10.51 -7.81
CA PRO A 75 1.56 9.05 -7.79
C PRO A 75 2.92 8.50 -8.22
N ILE A 76 3.43 7.50 -7.50
CA ILE A 76 4.62 6.78 -7.94
C ILE A 76 4.20 5.91 -9.11
N GLN A 77 4.70 6.22 -10.30
CA GLN A 77 4.57 5.33 -11.43
C GLN A 77 5.32 4.04 -11.11
N ALA A 78 4.60 2.93 -11.04
CA ALA A 78 5.24 1.63 -11.00
C ALA A 78 6.08 1.50 -12.26
N VAL A 79 7.41 1.53 -12.11
CA VAL A 79 8.30 1.13 -13.18
C VAL A 79 8.13 -0.38 -13.31
N VAL A 80 7.19 -0.82 -14.15
CA VAL A 80 7.22 -2.19 -14.64
C VAL A 80 8.53 -2.30 -15.40
N PRO A 81 9.53 -3.08 -14.94
CA PRO A 81 10.73 -3.23 -15.71
C PRO A 81 10.32 -3.83 -17.06
N GLU A 82 10.58 -3.11 -18.15
CA GLU A 82 10.47 -3.69 -19.48
C GLU A 82 11.41 -4.90 -19.50
N LEU A 83 10.83 -6.10 -19.54
CA LEU A 83 11.62 -7.32 -19.68
C LEU A 83 12.30 -7.24 -21.03
N ASN A 84 13.62 -7.07 -21.02
CA ASN A 84 14.37 -7.03 -22.26
C ASN A 84 14.38 -8.42 -22.91
N ARG A 85 14.73 -8.46 -24.21
CA ARG A 85 14.76 -9.71 -24.98
C ARG A 85 15.59 -10.80 -24.31
N GLN A 86 16.71 -10.44 -23.68
CA GLN A 86 17.59 -11.40 -23.00
C GLN A 86 16.92 -12.03 -21.77
N GLN A 87 16.18 -11.24 -20.99
CA GLN A 87 15.42 -11.73 -19.84
C GLN A 87 14.26 -12.63 -20.28
N LEU A 88 13.58 -12.30 -21.37
CA LEU A 88 12.53 -13.15 -21.94
C LEU A 88 13.08 -14.47 -22.49
N GLU A 89 14.23 -14.43 -23.17
CA GLU A 89 14.92 -15.63 -23.66
C GLU A 89 15.40 -16.51 -22.49
N PHE A 90 15.86 -15.91 -21.40
CA PHE A 90 16.23 -16.63 -20.18
C PHE A 90 15.02 -17.28 -19.49
N ALA A 91 13.91 -16.55 -19.37
CA ALA A 91 12.66 -17.11 -18.83
C ALA A 91 12.18 -18.31 -19.67
N ARG A 92 12.22 -18.18 -21.01
CA ARG A 92 11.90 -19.29 -21.93
C ARG A 92 12.82 -20.49 -21.71
N TRP A 93 14.13 -20.26 -21.60
CA TRP A 93 15.11 -21.31 -21.32
C TRP A 93 14.85 -22.03 -19.99
N LEU A 94 14.43 -21.32 -18.94
CA LEU A 94 14.08 -21.92 -17.64
C LEU A 94 12.88 -22.87 -17.75
N VAL A 95 11.86 -22.50 -18.51
CA VAL A 95 10.69 -23.35 -18.80
C VAL A 95 11.12 -24.58 -19.61
N GLU A 96 11.88 -24.39 -20.68
CA GLU A 96 12.39 -25.48 -21.54
C GLU A 96 13.22 -26.50 -20.74
N ARG A 97 13.94 -26.05 -19.71
CA ARG A 97 14.77 -26.91 -18.85
C ARG A 97 14.02 -27.50 -17.65
N GLY A 98 12.72 -27.25 -17.53
CA GLY A 98 11.90 -27.69 -16.40
C GLY A 98 12.38 -27.12 -15.06
N ARG A 99 13.08 -25.98 -15.07
CA ARG A 99 13.54 -25.29 -13.84
C ARG A 99 12.43 -24.51 -13.18
N ILE A 100 11.41 -24.14 -13.94
CA ILE A 100 10.17 -23.52 -13.51
C ILE A 100 9.02 -24.15 -14.30
N THR A 101 7.85 -24.27 -13.69
CA THR A 101 6.64 -24.81 -14.33
C THR A 101 5.70 -23.68 -14.72
N ASP A 102 5.05 -23.80 -15.87
CA ASP A 102 4.10 -22.81 -16.41
C ASP A 102 2.71 -22.89 -15.72
N GLN A 103 2.64 -23.43 -14.50
CA GLN A 103 1.38 -23.60 -13.80
C GLN A 103 0.98 -22.31 -13.08
N ARG A 104 -0.03 -21.67 -13.66
CA ARG A 104 -0.81 -20.57 -13.10
C ARG A 104 -1.95 -21.11 -12.24
#